data_AF-A0A024UVY3-F1
#
_entry.id   AF-A0A024UVY3-F1
#
_cell.length_a   1.000
_cell.length_b   1.000
_cell.length_c   1.000
_cell.angle_alpha   90.00
_cell.angle_beta   90.00
_cell.angle_gamma   90.00
#
_symmetry.space_group_name_H-M   'P 1'
#
loop_
_entity.id
_entity.type
_entity.pdbx_description
1 polymer ?
#
loop_
_entity_poly.entity_id
_entity_poly.type
_entity_poly.pdbx_seq_one_letter_code
_entity_poly.pdbx_strand_id
1 'polypeptide(L)'
;MADAAELEKNLGNEEFNAKNYEQAIHHYSEAIKLAPTNHIFYSNRSAAYGALNNWEKAEADAKECARLNPSFKKGLLRLANAQRQLGKNEEAMATMALANGGGVPAKRSKQEAAASLPASVQKELQELQPQFQSLHRELETIDSKLGAYGREKKRIQLTKEELAELPTGTRTYASIGKMFMEMTPEENAARLDSSATNVDDQVAALEARKQYLERQKTSLEANISELLAQCKTTG
;
A
#
# COMPACT_ATOMS: atom_id res chain seq x y z
N MET A 1 21.98 -14.29 -14.57
CA MET A 1 20.64 -14.16 -15.22
C MET A 1 19.75 -13.16 -14.49
N ALA A 2 19.72 -13.14 -13.14
CA ALA A 2 18.96 -12.14 -12.38
C ALA A 2 19.32 -10.69 -12.73
N ASP A 3 20.62 -10.38 -12.91
CA ASP A 3 21.08 -9.03 -13.24
C ASP A 3 20.60 -8.55 -14.63
N ALA A 4 20.53 -9.45 -15.60
CA ALA A 4 20.01 -9.13 -16.94
C ALA A 4 18.50 -8.87 -16.92
N ALA A 5 17.74 -9.65 -16.14
CA ALA A 5 16.31 -9.44 -15.99
C ALA A 5 15.98 -8.12 -15.26
N GLU A 6 16.77 -7.75 -14.26
CA GLU A 6 16.64 -6.47 -13.56
C GLU A 6 17.01 -5.27 -14.44
N LEU A 7 18.03 -5.42 -15.31
CA LEU A 7 18.37 -4.41 -16.31
C LEU A 7 17.20 -4.16 -17.26
N GLU A 8 16.62 -5.21 -17.86
CA GLU A 8 15.45 -5.09 -18.73
C GLU A 8 14.26 -4.46 -18.00
N LYS A 9 14.02 -4.82 -16.73
CA LYS A 9 12.98 -4.16 -15.93
C LYS A 9 13.28 -2.67 -15.69
N ASN A 10 14.54 -2.28 -15.50
CA ASN A 10 14.90 -0.86 -15.34
C ASN A 10 14.70 -0.07 -16.64
N LEU A 11 15.12 -0.61 -17.78
CA LEU A 11 14.85 -0.02 -19.11
C LEU A 11 13.34 0.11 -19.36
N GLY A 12 12.57 -0.92 -19.03
CA GLY A 12 11.12 -0.87 -19.11
C GLY A 12 10.50 0.22 -18.22
N ASN A 13 11.05 0.47 -17.03
CA ASN A 13 10.60 1.55 -16.14
C ASN A 13 10.94 2.93 -16.73
N GLU A 14 12.11 3.09 -17.34
CA GLU A 14 12.52 4.33 -17.99
C GLU A 14 11.59 4.68 -19.16
N GLU A 15 11.33 3.72 -20.05
CA GLU A 15 10.40 3.88 -21.17
C GLU A 15 8.96 4.14 -20.67
N PHE A 16 8.53 3.46 -19.60
CA PHE A 16 7.23 3.70 -19.00
C PHE A 16 7.09 5.14 -18.46
N ASN A 17 8.14 5.66 -17.81
CA ASN A 17 8.18 7.04 -17.31
C ASN A 17 8.22 8.06 -18.46
N ALA A 18 8.87 7.70 -19.58
CA ALA A 18 8.85 8.46 -20.84
C ALA A 18 7.50 8.37 -21.59
N LYS A 19 6.56 7.56 -21.10
CA LYS A 19 5.25 7.25 -21.72
C LYS A 19 5.34 6.48 -23.03
N ASN A 20 6.48 5.85 -23.31
CA ASN A 20 6.68 4.94 -24.44
C ASN A 20 6.23 3.53 -24.04
N TYR A 21 4.92 3.33 -23.92
CA TYR A 21 4.36 2.13 -23.29
C TYR A 21 4.63 0.85 -24.09
N GLU A 22 4.70 0.91 -25.42
CA GLU A 22 5.06 -0.21 -26.29
C GLU A 22 6.50 -0.69 -26.05
N GLN A 23 7.44 0.25 -25.91
CA GLN A 23 8.84 -0.07 -25.59
C GLN A 23 8.97 -0.60 -24.16
N ALA A 24 8.22 -0.03 -23.21
CA ALA A 24 8.13 -0.58 -21.86
C ALA A 24 7.65 -2.04 -21.86
N ILE A 25 6.60 -2.35 -22.65
CA ILE A 25 6.08 -3.72 -22.80
C ILE A 25 7.14 -4.66 -23.38
N HIS A 26 7.93 -4.20 -24.35
CA HIS A 26 9.02 -4.98 -24.93
C HIS A 26 10.03 -5.37 -23.85
N HIS A 27 10.59 -4.40 -23.14
CA HIS A 27 11.57 -4.63 -22.08
C HIS A 27 11.03 -5.51 -20.94
N TYR A 28 9.81 -5.26 -20.47
CA TYR A 28 9.20 -6.15 -19.46
C TYR A 28 8.99 -7.58 -19.98
N SER A 29 8.74 -7.75 -21.28
CA SER A 29 8.61 -9.09 -21.88
C SER A 29 9.95 -9.83 -21.95
N GLU A 30 11.04 -9.12 -22.24
CA GLU A 30 12.39 -9.70 -22.16
C GLU A 30 12.76 -10.05 -20.70
N ALA A 31 12.44 -9.17 -19.74
CA ALA A 31 12.60 -9.47 -18.31
C ALA A 31 11.84 -10.74 -17.88
N ILE A 32 10.61 -10.93 -18.37
CA ILE A 32 9.80 -12.13 -18.11
C ILE A 32 10.40 -13.39 -18.73
N LYS A 33 10.96 -13.32 -19.95
CA LYS A 33 11.66 -14.46 -20.56
C LYS A 33 12.86 -14.89 -19.72
N LEU A 34 13.58 -13.94 -19.15
CA LEU A 34 14.78 -14.18 -18.33
C LEU A 34 14.44 -14.69 -16.92
N ALA A 35 13.35 -14.22 -16.32
CA ALA A 35 12.90 -14.65 -14.99
C ALA A 35 11.36 -14.68 -14.90
N PRO A 36 10.72 -15.78 -15.35
CA PRO A 36 9.26 -15.88 -15.52
C PRO A 36 8.49 -16.01 -14.21
N THR A 37 9.17 -16.18 -13.07
CA THR A 37 8.56 -16.30 -11.74
C THR A 37 8.55 -14.98 -10.97
N ASN A 38 9.13 -13.90 -11.52
CA ASN A 38 9.14 -12.60 -10.88
C ASN A 38 7.84 -11.84 -11.12
N HIS A 39 6.95 -11.88 -10.13
CA HIS A 39 5.65 -11.20 -10.14
C HIS A 39 5.73 -9.68 -10.45
N ILE A 40 6.84 -9.00 -10.14
CA ILE A 40 7.00 -7.56 -10.39
C ILE A 40 6.94 -7.26 -11.89
N PHE A 41 7.51 -8.11 -12.74
CA PHE A 41 7.57 -7.86 -14.17
C PHE A 41 6.18 -7.93 -14.82
N TYR A 42 5.36 -8.89 -14.40
CA TYR A 42 3.96 -8.97 -14.82
C TYR A 42 3.14 -7.77 -14.32
N SER A 43 3.34 -7.33 -13.07
CA SER A 43 2.69 -6.12 -12.55
C SER A 43 3.03 -4.87 -13.37
N ASN A 44 4.30 -4.72 -13.75
CA ASN A 44 4.78 -3.57 -14.52
C ASN A 44 4.27 -3.62 -15.98
N ARG A 45 4.29 -4.80 -16.61
CA ARG A 45 3.75 -4.97 -17.97
C ARG A 45 2.23 -4.79 -18.01
N SER A 46 1.51 -5.25 -16.98
CA SER A 46 0.08 -4.95 -16.79
C SER A 46 -0.19 -3.45 -16.74
N ALA A 47 0.64 -2.68 -16.03
CA ALA A 47 0.52 -1.23 -15.99
C ALA A 47 0.69 -0.58 -17.36
N ALA A 48 1.67 -1.04 -18.15
CA ALA A 48 1.93 -0.55 -19.50
C ALA A 48 0.77 -0.88 -20.46
N TYR A 49 0.24 -2.11 -20.42
CA TYR A 49 -0.97 -2.45 -21.18
C TYR A 49 -2.18 -1.60 -20.78
N GLY A 50 -2.36 -1.34 -19.48
CA GLY A 50 -3.42 -0.46 -19.00
C GLY A 50 -3.28 0.99 -19.48
N ALA A 51 -2.07 1.50 -19.62
CA ALA A 51 -1.83 2.83 -20.18
C ALA A 51 -2.21 2.93 -21.67
N LEU A 52 -2.15 1.81 -22.40
CA LEU A 52 -2.63 1.68 -23.79
C LEU A 52 -4.10 1.27 -23.90
N ASN A 53 -4.85 1.25 -22.78
CA ASN A 53 -6.22 0.75 -22.71
C ASN A 53 -6.41 -0.70 -23.19
N ASN A 54 -5.34 -1.51 -23.20
CA ASN A 54 -5.41 -2.93 -23.52
C ASN A 54 -5.74 -3.72 -22.25
N TRP A 55 -6.99 -3.60 -21.80
CA TRP A 55 -7.40 -4.08 -20.49
C TRP A 55 -7.44 -5.60 -20.37
N GLU A 56 -7.66 -6.32 -21.48
CA GLU A 56 -7.62 -7.79 -21.52
C GLU A 56 -6.22 -8.31 -21.23
N LYS A 57 -5.19 -7.74 -21.87
CA LYS A 57 -3.79 -8.12 -21.59
C LYS A 57 -3.35 -7.64 -20.21
N ALA A 58 -3.79 -6.46 -19.79
CA ALA A 58 -3.52 -5.94 -18.46
C ALA A 58 -4.08 -6.86 -17.37
N GLU A 59 -5.30 -7.38 -17.55
CA GLU A 59 -5.93 -8.34 -16.63
C GLU A 59 -5.15 -9.66 -16.60
N ALA A 60 -4.76 -10.20 -17.76
CA ALA A 60 -4.01 -11.46 -17.84
C ALA A 60 -2.68 -11.39 -17.07
N ASP A 61 -1.89 -10.34 -17.29
CA ASP A 61 -0.62 -10.14 -16.57
C ASP A 61 -0.85 -9.89 -15.07
N ALA A 62 -1.89 -9.13 -14.69
CA ALA A 62 -2.17 -8.88 -13.29
C ALA A 62 -2.67 -10.14 -12.56
N LYS A 63 -3.39 -11.03 -13.23
CA LYS A 63 -3.76 -12.36 -12.71
C LYS A 63 -2.52 -13.22 -12.48
N GLU A 64 -1.59 -13.23 -13.42
CA GLU A 64 -0.34 -13.99 -13.26
C GLU A 64 0.53 -13.43 -12.12
N CYS A 65 0.60 -12.09 -12.01
CA CYS A 65 1.24 -11.43 -10.86
C CYS A 65 0.60 -11.87 -9.53
N ALA A 66 -0.73 -11.87 -9.44
CA ALA A 66 -1.45 -12.28 -8.23
C ALA A 66 -1.31 -13.78 -7.93
N ARG A 67 -1.17 -14.62 -8.96
CA ARG A 67 -0.88 -16.06 -8.82
C ARG A 67 0.51 -16.30 -8.24
N LEU A 68 1.52 -15.55 -8.71
CA LEU A 68 2.90 -15.65 -8.25
C LEU A 68 3.11 -15.05 -6.85
N ASN A 69 2.43 -13.94 -6.53
CA ASN A 69 2.46 -13.33 -5.21
C ASN A 69 1.08 -12.77 -4.80
N PRO A 70 0.26 -13.57 -4.09
CA PRO A 70 -1.08 -13.17 -3.69
C PRO A 70 -1.16 -12.01 -2.69
N SER A 71 -0.08 -11.69 -1.98
CA SER A 71 -0.05 -10.58 -1.01
C SER A 71 0.46 -9.27 -1.61
N PHE A 72 0.85 -9.27 -2.89
CA PHE A 72 1.40 -8.08 -3.53
C PHE A 72 0.30 -7.07 -3.87
N LYS A 73 0.07 -6.13 -2.95
CA LYS A 73 -0.96 -5.08 -3.05
C LYS A 73 -0.96 -4.36 -4.40
N LYS A 74 0.21 -3.98 -4.94
CA LYS A 74 0.28 -3.29 -6.24
C LYS A 74 -0.28 -4.17 -7.38
N GLY A 75 0.06 -5.46 -7.42
CA GLY A 75 -0.46 -6.39 -8.42
C GLY A 75 -1.97 -6.58 -8.33
N LEU A 76 -2.50 -6.71 -7.11
CA LEU A 76 -3.95 -6.79 -6.87
C LEU A 76 -4.67 -5.50 -7.30
N LEU A 77 -4.10 -4.33 -7.03
CA LEU A 77 -4.68 -3.05 -7.49
C LEU A 77 -4.68 -2.95 -9.03
N ARG A 78 -3.64 -3.46 -9.71
CA ARG A 78 -3.62 -3.54 -11.19
C ARG A 78 -4.75 -4.44 -11.70
N LEU A 79 -4.92 -5.62 -11.10
CA LEU A 79 -5.97 -6.56 -11.46
C LEU A 79 -7.37 -5.96 -11.25
N ALA A 80 -7.62 -5.36 -10.09
CA ALA A 80 -8.90 -4.73 -9.79
C ALA A 80 -9.22 -3.60 -10.79
N ASN A 81 -8.23 -2.80 -11.16
CA ASN A 81 -8.43 -1.74 -12.16
C ASN A 81 -8.74 -2.32 -13.55
N ALA A 82 -7.99 -3.33 -14.00
CA ALA A 82 -8.25 -3.98 -15.30
C ALA A 82 -9.65 -4.61 -15.34
N GLN A 83 -10.05 -5.33 -14.30
CA GLN A 83 -11.40 -5.90 -14.17
C GLN A 83 -12.48 -4.82 -14.24
N ARG A 84 -12.30 -3.69 -13.56
CA ARG A 84 -13.25 -2.56 -13.60
C ARG A 84 -13.41 -1.99 -15.01
N GLN A 85 -12.31 -1.83 -15.74
CA GLN A 85 -12.35 -1.30 -17.11
C GLN A 85 -12.97 -2.27 -18.12
N LEU A 86 -12.90 -3.57 -17.84
CA LEU A 86 -13.60 -4.63 -18.59
C LEU A 86 -15.07 -4.81 -18.16
N GLY A 87 -15.59 -3.99 -17.25
CA GLY A 87 -16.96 -4.11 -16.73
C GLY A 87 -17.18 -5.24 -15.73
N LYS A 88 -16.11 -5.94 -15.30
CA LYS A 88 -16.14 -7.02 -14.31
C LYS A 88 -16.17 -6.47 -12.88
N ASN A 89 -17.20 -5.66 -12.58
CA ASN A 89 -17.28 -4.86 -11.36
C ASN A 89 -17.28 -5.71 -10.08
N GLU A 90 -17.90 -6.89 -10.10
CA GLU A 90 -17.92 -7.80 -8.96
C GLU A 90 -16.54 -8.37 -8.66
N GLU A 91 -15.81 -8.82 -9.68
CA GLU A 91 -14.45 -9.30 -9.54
C GLU A 91 -13.51 -8.17 -9.09
N ALA A 92 -13.68 -6.96 -9.63
CA ALA A 92 -12.88 -5.80 -9.28
C ALA A 92 -13.02 -5.43 -7.79
N MET A 93 -14.26 -5.39 -7.28
CA MET A 93 -14.49 -5.19 -5.84
C MET A 93 -13.86 -6.32 -5.02
N ALA A 94 -13.89 -7.54 -5.56
CA ALA A 94 -13.32 -8.68 -4.87
C ALA A 94 -11.81 -8.61 -4.71
N THR A 95 -11.14 -8.34 -5.80
CA THR A 95 -9.70 -8.12 -5.85
C THR A 95 -9.30 -6.88 -5.03
N MET A 96 -10.11 -5.82 -5.02
CA MET A 96 -9.81 -4.61 -4.25
C MET A 96 -9.89 -4.83 -2.73
N ALA A 97 -10.82 -5.66 -2.25
CA ALA A 97 -10.84 -6.04 -0.84
C ALA A 97 -9.55 -6.81 -0.46
N LEU A 98 -9.13 -7.77 -1.30
CA LEU A 98 -7.89 -8.52 -1.13
C LEU A 98 -6.68 -7.59 -1.05
N ALA A 99 -6.61 -6.58 -1.92
CA ALA A 99 -5.54 -5.58 -1.92
C ALA A 99 -5.46 -4.77 -0.62
N ASN A 100 -6.59 -4.58 0.06
CA ASN A 100 -6.70 -3.81 1.30
C ASN A 100 -6.61 -4.69 2.56
N GLY A 101 -6.18 -5.95 2.43
CA GLY A 101 -6.07 -6.90 3.54
C GLY A 101 -7.41 -7.45 4.02
N GLY A 102 -8.49 -7.20 3.28
CA GLY A 102 -9.77 -7.87 3.48
C GLY A 102 -9.83 -9.13 2.64
N GLY A 103 -10.21 -10.26 3.23
CA GLY A 103 -10.59 -11.44 2.44
C GLY A 103 -11.66 -11.09 1.40
N VAL A 104 -11.73 -11.88 0.33
CA VAL A 104 -12.73 -11.81 -0.76
C VAL A 104 -14.08 -11.31 -0.21
N PRO A 105 -14.69 -10.23 -0.75
CA PRO A 105 -16.06 -9.88 -0.48
C PRO A 105 -16.90 -10.94 -1.17
N ALA A 106 -17.11 -12.02 -0.44
CA ALA A 106 -18.09 -13.06 -0.67
C ALA A 106 -19.52 -12.50 -0.52
N LYS A 107 -19.85 -11.40 -1.21
CA LYS A 107 -21.11 -10.68 -1.03
C LYS A 107 -22.25 -11.15 -1.92
N ARG A 108 -22.02 -12.06 -2.88
CA ARG A 108 -23.13 -12.79 -3.52
C ARG A 108 -23.49 -14.10 -2.85
N SER A 109 -22.54 -14.85 -2.28
CA SER A 109 -22.89 -16.00 -1.44
C SER A 109 -23.44 -15.59 -0.06
N LYS A 110 -23.13 -14.38 0.43
CA LYS A 110 -23.72 -13.87 1.68
C LYS A 110 -25.08 -13.21 1.54
N GLN A 111 -25.57 -12.86 0.34
CA GLN A 111 -26.95 -12.37 0.23
C GLN A 111 -27.95 -13.53 0.29
N GLU A 112 -27.54 -14.72 -0.16
CA GLU A 112 -28.27 -15.97 0.04
C GLU A 112 -27.99 -16.59 1.43
N ALA A 113 -26.79 -16.44 2.00
CA ALA A 113 -26.50 -16.96 3.36
C ALA A 113 -26.93 -16.03 4.51
N ALA A 114 -26.99 -14.71 4.33
CA ALA A 114 -27.52 -13.79 5.36
C ALA A 114 -29.04 -13.91 5.51
N ALA A 115 -29.75 -14.36 4.48
CA ALA A 115 -31.15 -14.75 4.59
C ALA A 115 -31.37 -15.99 5.48
N SER A 116 -30.31 -16.71 5.86
CA SER A 116 -30.34 -17.90 6.72
C SER A 116 -29.83 -17.65 8.15
N LEU A 117 -29.38 -16.44 8.50
CA LEU A 117 -28.90 -16.13 9.85
C LEU A 117 -30.06 -15.68 10.75
N PRO A 118 -30.08 -16.07 12.04
CA PRO A 118 -31.06 -15.57 13.00
C PRO A 118 -31.09 -14.03 13.05
N ALA A 119 -32.28 -13.44 13.17
CA ALA A 119 -32.46 -11.98 13.20
C ALA A 119 -31.65 -11.28 14.32
N SER A 120 -31.40 -11.99 15.44
CA SER A 120 -30.54 -11.52 16.53
C SER A 120 -29.09 -11.28 16.07
N VAL A 121 -28.53 -12.21 15.31
CA VAL A 121 -27.14 -12.13 14.82
C VAL A 121 -27.01 -11.12 13.69
N GLN A 122 -28.04 -10.96 12.85
CA GLN A 122 -28.06 -9.89 11.85
C GLN A 122 -28.02 -8.50 12.50
N LYS A 123 -28.79 -8.29 13.57
CA LYS A 123 -28.80 -7.04 14.32
C LYS A 123 -27.45 -6.75 14.96
N GLU A 124 -26.84 -7.74 15.60
CA GLU A 124 -25.53 -7.60 16.24
C GLU A 124 -24.41 -7.29 15.22
N LEU A 125 -24.41 -7.97 14.06
CA LEU A 125 -23.49 -7.64 12.96
C LEU A 125 -23.68 -6.21 12.43
N GLN A 126 -24.92 -5.74 12.37
CA GLN A 126 -25.24 -4.38 11.91
C GLN A 126 -24.74 -3.32 12.91
N GLU A 127 -24.79 -3.61 14.22
CA GLU A 127 -24.26 -2.74 15.28
C GLU A 127 -22.72 -2.70 15.33
N LEU A 128 -22.05 -3.80 14.97
CA LEU A 128 -20.58 -3.89 14.93
C LEU A 128 -19.97 -3.29 13.65
N GLN A 129 -20.73 -3.22 12.56
CA GLN A 129 -20.26 -2.71 11.28
C GLN A 129 -19.69 -1.27 11.31
N PRO A 130 -20.34 -0.26 11.93
CA PRO A 130 -19.76 1.08 12.03
C PRO A 130 -18.47 1.11 12.88
N GLN A 131 -18.36 0.25 13.89
CA GLN A 131 -17.16 0.14 14.72
C GLN A 131 -15.96 -0.35 13.89
N PHE A 132 -16.17 -1.38 13.05
CA PHE A 132 -15.14 -1.89 12.14
C PHE A 132 -14.70 -0.84 11.12
N GLN A 133 -15.65 -0.10 10.55
CA GLN A 133 -15.35 0.98 9.60
C GLN A 133 -14.54 2.12 10.26
N SER A 134 -14.90 2.52 11.48
CA SER A 134 -14.16 3.53 12.23
C SER A 134 -12.73 3.06 12.51
N LEU A 135 -12.58 1.83 13.00
CA LEU A 135 -11.29 1.23 13.33
C LEU A 135 -10.37 1.15 12.10
N HIS A 136 -10.92 0.73 10.96
CA HIS A 136 -10.18 0.66 9.71
C HIS A 136 -9.70 2.04 9.24
N ARG A 137 -10.56 3.07 9.29
CA ARG A 137 -10.19 4.45 8.93
C ARG A 137 -9.10 5.01 9.83
N GLU A 138 -9.15 4.70 11.12
CA GLU A 138 -8.12 5.15 12.08
C GLU A 138 -6.77 4.50 11.77
N LEU A 139 -6.74 3.18 11.52
CA LEU A 139 -5.53 2.46 11.12
C LEU A 139 -4.93 3.02 9.81
N GLU A 140 -5.75 3.29 8.80
CA GLU A 140 -5.31 3.88 7.53
C GLU A 140 -4.72 5.29 7.71
N THR A 141 -5.31 6.08 8.61
CA THR A 141 -4.80 7.41 8.98
C THR A 141 -3.45 7.30 9.67
N ILE A 142 -3.28 6.35 10.59
CA ILE A 142 -2.01 6.10 11.28
C ILE A 142 -0.93 5.69 10.28
N ASP A 143 -1.21 4.75 9.38
CA ASP A 143 -0.26 4.30 8.35
C ASP A 143 0.19 5.45 7.44
N SER A 144 -0.75 6.32 7.07
CA SER A 144 -0.44 7.52 6.28
C SER A 144 0.49 8.47 7.02
N LYS A 145 0.28 8.69 8.33
CA LYS A 145 1.14 9.52 9.18
C LYS A 145 2.53 8.91 9.37
N LEU A 146 2.61 7.61 9.67
CA LEU A 146 3.88 6.89 9.78
C LEU A 146 4.70 6.99 8.49
N GLY A 147 4.03 6.84 7.33
CA GLY A 147 4.68 7.04 6.03
C GLY A 147 5.20 8.48 5.83
N ALA A 148 4.47 9.49 6.31
CA ALA A 148 4.92 10.89 6.26
C ALA A 148 6.13 11.14 7.17
N TYR A 149 6.10 10.64 8.40
CA TYR A 149 7.22 10.74 9.35
C TYR A 149 8.46 9.99 8.85
N GLY A 150 8.30 8.83 8.21
CA GLY A 150 9.42 8.11 7.60
C GLY A 150 10.12 8.91 6.50
N ARG A 151 9.34 9.63 5.67
CA ARG A 151 9.91 10.56 4.66
C ARG A 151 10.61 11.74 5.31
N GLU A 152 10.01 12.31 6.34
CA GLU A 152 10.57 13.43 7.08
C GLU A 152 11.89 13.07 7.77
N LYS A 153 11.96 11.91 8.44
CA LYS A 153 13.19 11.39 9.04
C LYS A 153 14.30 11.21 8.01
N LYS A 154 13.96 10.68 6.82
CA LYS A 154 14.93 10.54 5.72
C LYS A 154 15.40 11.91 5.22
N ARG A 155 14.51 12.89 5.10
CA ARG A 155 14.85 14.27 4.72
C ARG A 155 15.83 14.87 5.72
N ILE A 156 15.52 14.78 7.01
CA ILE A 156 16.39 15.27 8.09
C ILE A 156 17.79 14.63 8.00
N GLN A 157 17.85 13.31 7.81
CA GLN A 157 19.11 12.59 7.68
C GLN A 157 19.95 13.09 6.50
N LEU A 158 19.35 13.19 5.31
CA LEU A 158 20.04 13.68 4.11
C LEU A 158 20.52 15.13 4.30
N THR A 159 19.69 16.01 4.86
CA THR A 159 20.10 17.40 5.13
C THR A 159 21.26 17.48 6.12
N LYS A 160 21.32 16.59 7.11
CA LYS A 160 22.47 16.51 8.02
C LYS A 160 23.75 16.06 7.30
N GLU A 161 23.65 15.08 6.42
CA GLU A 161 24.78 14.62 5.59
C GLU A 161 25.28 15.75 4.70
N GLU A 162 24.38 16.47 4.02
CA GLU A 162 24.71 17.64 3.20
C GLU A 162 25.40 18.74 4.01
N LEU A 163 24.91 19.04 5.23
CA LEU A 163 25.53 20.05 6.12
C LEU A 163 26.95 19.66 6.53
N ALA A 164 27.22 18.37 6.74
CA ALA A 164 28.53 17.88 7.16
C ALA A 164 29.58 17.94 6.03
N GLU A 165 29.15 17.96 4.77
CA GLU A 165 30.03 18.06 3.60
C GLU A 165 30.32 19.51 3.19
N LEU A 166 29.69 20.50 3.84
CA LEU A 166 29.88 21.91 3.47
C LEU A 166 31.30 22.39 3.77
N PRO A 167 31.88 23.24 2.88
CA PRO A 167 33.16 23.89 3.15
C PRO A 167 33.10 24.75 4.42
N THR A 168 34.21 24.82 5.15
CA THR A 168 34.34 25.67 6.34
C THR A 168 34.08 27.14 5.99
N GLY A 169 33.25 27.82 6.79
CA GLY A 169 32.87 29.22 6.57
C GLY A 169 31.65 29.42 5.67
N THR A 170 31.00 28.34 5.22
CA THR A 170 29.73 28.41 4.49
C THR A 170 28.63 28.98 5.40
N ARG A 171 27.93 30.01 4.91
CA ARG A 171 26.74 30.55 5.58
C ARG A 171 25.57 29.61 5.35
N THR A 172 24.90 29.20 6.42
CA THR A 172 23.73 28.34 6.33
C THR A 172 22.50 29.02 6.89
N TYR A 173 21.32 28.59 6.42
CA TYR A 173 20.05 29.23 6.77
C TYR A 173 19.03 28.18 7.17
N ALA A 174 18.38 28.38 8.31
CA ALA A 174 17.25 27.56 8.76
C ALA A 174 15.94 28.27 8.44
N SER A 175 14.98 27.56 7.86
CA SER A 175 13.62 28.06 7.69
C SER A 175 12.85 28.04 9.01
N ILE A 176 12.30 29.18 9.42
CA ILE A 176 11.36 29.33 10.54
C ILE A 176 10.08 29.96 9.99
N GLY A 177 9.08 29.12 9.72
CA GLY A 177 7.87 29.53 8.99
C GLY A 177 8.21 29.99 7.58
N LYS A 178 7.96 31.27 7.28
CA LYS A 178 8.29 31.89 5.97
C LYS A 178 9.61 32.65 5.97
N MET A 179 10.31 32.72 7.11
CA MET A 179 11.57 33.45 7.25
C MET A 179 12.75 32.47 7.22
N PHE A 180 13.92 32.99 6.82
CA PHE A 180 15.19 32.26 6.88
C PHE A 180 16.11 32.98 7.86
N MET A 181 16.63 32.23 8.84
CA MET A 181 17.55 32.72 9.85
C MET A 181 18.94 32.18 9.55
N GLU A 182 19.93 33.07 9.49
CA GLU A 182 21.33 32.66 9.35
C GLU A 182 21.77 31.93 10.63
N MET A 183 22.38 30.76 10.44
CA MET A 183 22.91 29.92 11.51
C MET A 183 24.21 29.25 11.04
N THR A 184 24.99 28.75 11.98
CA THR A 184 26.13 27.88 11.67
C THR A 184 25.66 26.48 11.24
N PRO A 185 26.46 25.72 10.47
CA PRO A 185 26.15 24.33 10.13
C PRO A 185 25.88 23.47 11.38
N GLU A 186 26.64 23.68 12.46
CA GLU A 186 26.51 22.96 13.72
C GLU A 186 25.18 23.24 14.42
N GLU A 187 24.76 24.51 14.48
CA GLU A 187 23.45 24.89 15.03
C GLU A 187 22.30 24.32 14.20
N ASN A 188 22.44 24.32 12.87
CA ASN A 188 21.46 23.71 11.98
C ASN A 188 21.35 22.20 12.19
N ALA A 189 22.48 21.51 12.35
CA ALA A 189 22.51 20.08 12.65
C ALA A 189 21.84 19.77 14.00
N ALA A 190 22.13 20.54 15.05
CA ALA A 190 21.51 20.37 16.37
C ALA A 190 19.98 20.59 16.36
N ARG A 191 19.51 21.54 15.55
CA ARG A 191 18.07 21.77 15.35
C ARG A 191 17.41 20.59 14.62
N LEU A 192 18.09 20.04 13.62
CA LEU A 192 17.65 18.85 12.90
C LEU A 192 17.60 17.62 13.83
N ASP A 193 18.56 17.48 14.75
CA ASP A 193 18.53 16.43 15.78
C ASP A 193 17.31 16.56 16.70
N SER A 194 17.03 17.78 17.18
CA SER A 194 15.84 18.03 17.99
C SER A 194 14.54 17.70 17.23
N SER A 195 14.51 18.00 15.93
CA SER A 195 13.38 17.65 15.05
C SER A 195 13.28 16.14 14.84
N ALA A 196 14.40 15.43 14.69
CA ALA A 196 14.42 13.97 14.53
C ALA A 196 13.88 13.26 15.79
N THR A 197 14.29 13.71 16.98
CA THR A 197 13.78 13.17 18.25
C THR A 197 12.26 13.35 18.37
N ASN A 198 11.73 14.53 18.01
CA ASN A 198 10.29 14.76 18.02
C ASN A 198 9.56 13.80 17.05
N VAL A 199 10.10 13.61 15.85
CA VAL A 199 9.55 12.65 14.87
C VAL A 199 9.57 11.23 15.44
N ASP A 200 10.64 10.82 16.12
CA ASP A 200 10.75 9.49 16.72
C ASP A 200 9.73 9.28 17.84
N ASP A 201 9.50 10.28 18.70
CA ASP A 201 8.46 10.23 19.73
C ASP A 201 7.05 10.09 19.13
N GLN A 202 6.76 10.83 18.05
CA GLN A 202 5.49 10.76 17.34
C GLN A 202 5.29 9.40 16.66
N VAL A 203 6.34 8.85 16.06
CA VAL A 203 6.32 7.51 15.46
C VAL A 203 6.05 6.45 16.54
N ALA A 204 6.77 6.49 17.67
CA ALA A 204 6.56 5.54 18.76
C ALA A 204 5.13 5.59 19.31
N ALA A 205 4.56 6.79 19.50
CA ALA A 205 3.19 6.96 19.93
C ALA A 205 2.17 6.39 18.93
N LEU A 206 2.37 6.64 17.64
CA LEU A 206 1.52 6.11 16.57
C LEU A 206 1.62 4.60 16.43
N GLU A 207 2.82 4.02 16.55
CA GLU A 207 3.03 2.57 16.50
C GLU A 207 2.36 1.87 17.69
N ALA A 208 2.48 2.43 18.90
CA ALA A 208 1.77 1.91 20.07
C ALA A 208 0.25 1.96 19.88
N ARG A 209 -0.29 3.07 19.34
CA ARG A 209 -1.71 3.20 19.01
C ARG A 209 -2.12 2.18 17.94
N LYS A 210 -1.33 2.01 16.88
CA LYS A 210 -1.60 1.04 15.82
C LYS A 210 -1.69 -0.38 16.38
N GLN A 211 -0.73 -0.78 17.19
CA GLN A 211 -0.73 -2.11 17.83
C GLN A 211 -1.97 -2.33 18.69
N TYR A 212 -2.40 -1.32 19.44
CA TYR A 212 -3.63 -1.38 20.23
C TYR A 212 -4.87 -1.60 19.34
N LEU A 213 -4.99 -0.84 18.26
CA LEU A 213 -6.13 -0.94 17.34
C LEU A 213 -6.14 -2.26 16.55
N GLU A 214 -4.98 -2.79 16.15
CA GLU A 214 -4.88 -4.12 15.51
C GLU A 214 -5.31 -5.25 16.44
N ARG A 215 -4.97 -5.17 17.73
CA ARG A 215 -5.46 -6.12 18.75
C ARG A 215 -6.98 -6.02 18.90
N GLN A 216 -7.52 -4.80 18.96
CA GLN A 216 -8.97 -4.58 19.03
C GLN A 216 -9.68 -5.14 17.78
N LYS A 217 -9.12 -4.94 16.59
CA LYS A 217 -9.63 -5.46 15.33
C LYS A 217 -9.67 -6.99 15.34
N THR A 218 -8.56 -7.62 15.73
CA THR A 218 -8.44 -9.07 15.83
C THR A 218 -9.46 -9.66 16.80
N SER A 219 -9.65 -9.02 17.97
CA SER A 219 -10.66 -9.44 18.94
C SER A 219 -12.08 -9.33 18.39
N LEU A 220 -12.39 -8.25 17.66
CA LEU A 220 -13.70 -8.05 17.05
C LEU A 220 -13.97 -9.08 15.95
N GLU A 221 -12.97 -9.39 15.13
CA GLU A 221 -13.04 -10.44 14.10
C GLU A 221 -13.24 -11.84 14.70
N ALA A 222 -12.60 -12.13 15.84
CA ALA A 222 -12.79 -13.37 16.57
C ALA A 222 -14.24 -13.49 17.11
N ASN A 223 -14.77 -12.44 17.73
CA ASN A 223 -16.15 -12.41 18.24
C ASN A 223 -17.17 -12.63 17.11
N ILE A 224 -16.98 -11.96 15.96
CA ILE A 224 -17.83 -12.15 14.78
C ILE A 224 -17.74 -13.60 14.27
N SER A 225 -16.54 -14.17 14.24
CA SER A 225 -16.33 -15.54 13.79
C SER A 225 -17.02 -16.55 14.72
N GLU A 226 -16.97 -16.33 16.02
CA GLU A 226 -17.65 -17.15 17.02
C GLU A 226 -19.18 -17.05 16.89
N LEU A 227 -19.74 -15.84 16.78
CA LEU A 227 -21.17 -15.61 16.55
C LEU A 227 -21.67 -16.35 15.31
N LEU A 228 -20.89 -16.33 14.22
CA LEU A 228 -21.21 -17.05 13.00
C LEU A 228 -21.07 -18.57 13.13
N ALA A 229 -20.17 -19.06 13.98
CA ALA A 229 -19.99 -20.49 14.25
C ALA A 229 -21.14 -21.08 15.07
N GLN A 230 -21.61 -20.35 16.10
CA GLN A 230 -22.75 -20.75 16.94
C GLN A 230 -24.04 -20.90 16.13
N CYS A 231 -24.20 -20.13 15.05
CA CYS A 231 -25.32 -20.26 14.10
C CYS A 231 -25.29 -21.55 13.28
N LYS A 232 -24.12 -22.18 13.11
CA LYS A 232 -23.97 -23.42 12.31
C LYS A 232 -24.17 -24.69 13.11
N THR A 233 -24.11 -24.61 14.44
CA THR A 233 -24.26 -25.76 15.36
C THR A 233 -25.70 -25.93 15.87
N THR A 234 -26.60 -25.01 15.56
CA THR A 234 -27.99 -24.96 16.06
C THR A 234 -29.05 -25.23 14.99
N GLY A 235 -28.66 -25.63 13.77
CA GLY A 235 -29.56 -26.07 12.69
C GLY A 235 -29.22 -27.49 12.25
#